data_AF-A0A9X3GU85-F1
#
_entry.id   AF-A0A9X3GU85-F1
#
_cell.length_a   1.000
_cell.length_b   1.000
_cell.length_c   1.000
_cell.angle_alpha   90.00
_cell.angle_beta   90.00
_cell.angle_gamma   90.00
#
_symmetry.space_group_name_H-M   'P 1'
#
loop_
_entity.id
_entity.type
_entity.pdbx_description
1 polymer ?
#
loop_
_entity_poly.entity_id
_entity_poly.type
_entity_poly.pdbx_seq_one_letter_code
_entity_poly.pdbx_strand_id
1 'polypeptide(L)'
;LPEMDLDEVLARHPDVALVDELAHTNAPGSRNEKRWQDVEELLEAGIDVISTVNIQHIESLNDVVEQITGVPQRETVPDTVLRRASQVEVVD
;
A
#
# COMPACT_ATOMS: atom_id res chain seq x y z
N LEU A 1 -9.23 8.61 -5.98
CA LEU A 1 -8.32 8.54 -7.14
C LEU A 1 -8.93 7.59 -8.17
N PRO A 2 -8.63 7.69 -9.47
CA PRO A 2 -8.87 6.56 -10.37
C PRO A 2 -8.11 5.34 -9.83
N GLU A 3 -8.78 4.19 -9.78
CA GLU A 3 -8.19 2.94 -9.29
C GLU A 3 -7.10 2.46 -10.26
N MET A 4 -6.06 1.83 -9.72
CA MET A 4 -5.05 1.19 -10.55
C MET A 4 -5.64 -0.04 -11.24
N ASP A 5 -5.45 -0.18 -12.55
CA ASP A 5 -5.80 -1.41 -13.27
C ASP A 5 -4.67 -2.45 -13.07
N LEU A 6 -4.82 -3.28 -12.03
CA LEU A 6 -3.83 -4.31 -11.68
C LEU A 6 -3.60 -5.30 -12.83
N ASP A 7 -4.66 -5.74 -13.50
CA ASP A 7 -4.57 -6.75 -14.55
C ASP A 7 -3.82 -6.19 -15.78
N GLU A 8 -4.05 -4.91 -16.12
CA GLU A 8 -3.30 -4.25 -17.20
C GLU A 8 -1.81 -4.08 -16.87
N VAL A 9 -1.48 -3.73 -15.61
CA VAL A 9 -0.07 -3.61 -15.18
C VAL A 9 0.63 -4.97 -15.22
N LEU A 10 -0.02 -6.03 -14.73
CA LEU A 10 0.49 -7.39 -14.80
C LEU A 10 0.70 -7.85 -16.25
N ALA A 11 -0.25 -7.57 -17.14
CA ALA A 11 -0.15 -7.92 -18.56
C ALA A 11 0.98 -7.16 -19.28
N ARG A 12 1.21 -5.90 -18.90
CA ARG A 12 2.31 -5.08 -19.43
C ARG A 12 3.68 -5.52 -18.91
N HIS A 13 3.73 -6.07 -17.69
CA HIS A 13 4.93 -6.60 -17.04
C HIS A 13 6.14 -5.63 -17.07
N PRO A 14 6.00 -4.40 -16.55
CA PRO A 14 7.12 -3.45 -16.48
C PRO A 14 8.23 -3.95 -15.54
N ASP A 15 9.44 -3.42 -15.68
CA ASP A 15 10.51 -3.67 -14.70
C ASP A 15 10.18 -3.05 -13.34
N VAL A 16 9.58 -1.85 -13.34
CA VAL A 16 9.21 -1.10 -12.12
C VAL A 16 7.81 -0.50 -12.27
N ALA A 17 6.98 -0.62 -11.23
CA ALA A 17 5.70 0.05 -11.08
C ALA A 17 5.73 1.10 -9.95
N LEU A 18 5.14 2.28 -10.20
CA LEU A 18 4.93 3.31 -9.19
C LEU A 18 3.50 3.22 -8.67
N VAL A 19 3.32 2.93 -7.39
CA VAL A 19 2.00 2.69 -6.79
C VAL A 19 1.83 3.62 -5.59
N ASP A 20 0.97 4.63 -5.73
CA ASP A 20 0.75 5.62 -4.66
C ASP A 20 -0.24 5.11 -3.60
N GLU A 21 -0.11 5.60 -2.37
CA GLU A 21 -0.99 5.29 -1.23
C GLU A 21 -1.10 3.79 -0.90
N LEU A 22 -0.03 3.18 -0.36
CA LEU A 22 0.01 1.75 -0.01
C LEU A 22 -1.13 1.30 0.94
N ALA A 23 -1.62 2.23 1.78
CA ALA A 23 -2.68 1.99 2.75
C ALA A 23 -4.10 1.98 2.18
N HIS A 24 -4.26 2.37 0.92
CA HIS A 24 -5.56 2.59 0.30
C HIS A 24 -6.46 1.35 0.37
N THR A 25 -7.74 1.57 0.66
CA THR A 25 -8.80 0.57 0.48
C THR A 25 -9.36 0.69 -0.93
N ASN A 26 -9.20 -0.37 -1.72
CA ASN A 26 -9.61 -0.37 -3.12
C ASN A 26 -11.14 -0.27 -3.27
N ALA A 27 -11.58 0.17 -4.45
CA ALA A 27 -13.00 0.30 -4.74
C ALA A 27 -13.77 -1.04 -4.55
N PRO A 28 -15.03 -1.01 -4.07
CA PRO A 28 -15.85 -2.22 -3.93
C PRO A 28 -15.96 -3.01 -5.23
N GLY A 29 -15.74 -4.32 -5.15
CA GLY A 29 -15.73 -5.20 -6.33
C GLY A 29 -14.36 -5.34 -7.01
N SER A 30 -13.33 -4.64 -6.51
CA SER A 30 -11.93 -4.90 -6.87
C SER A 30 -11.53 -6.32 -6.46
N ARG A 31 -10.53 -6.86 -7.18
CA ARG A 31 -9.96 -8.18 -6.91
C ARG A 31 -9.45 -8.32 -5.47
N ASN A 32 -8.72 -7.31 -5.01
CA ASN A 32 -8.23 -7.20 -3.65
C ASN A 32 -8.90 -6.04 -2.92
N GLU A 33 -9.01 -6.17 -1.59
CA GLU A 33 -9.59 -5.13 -0.74
C GLU A 33 -8.62 -3.97 -0.48
N LYS A 34 -7.31 -4.25 -0.47
CA LYS A 34 -6.26 -3.30 -0.10
C LYS A 34 -5.19 -3.18 -1.17
N ARG A 35 -4.69 -1.96 -1.39
CA ARG A 35 -3.63 -1.72 -2.38
C ARG A 35 -2.32 -2.44 -2.07
N TRP A 36 -1.99 -2.67 -0.80
CA TRP A 36 -0.82 -3.47 -0.45
C TRP A 36 -0.91 -4.92 -0.94
N GLN A 37 -2.11 -5.47 -1.13
CA GLN A 37 -2.31 -6.80 -1.70
C GLN A 37 -2.05 -6.78 -3.21
N ASP A 38 -2.46 -5.72 -3.92
CA ASP A 38 -2.11 -5.54 -5.33
C ASP A 38 -0.60 -5.45 -5.51
N VAL A 39 0.08 -4.71 -4.62
CA VAL A 39 1.55 -4.63 -4.59
C VAL A 39 2.18 -6.00 -4.35
N GLU A 40 1.62 -6.84 -3.49
CA GLU A 40 2.09 -8.21 -3.32
C GLU A 40 1.97 -9.03 -4.61
N GLU A 41 0.85 -8.93 -5.34
CA GLU A 41 0.69 -9.60 -6.64
C GLU A 41 1.71 -9.12 -7.69
N LEU A 42 2.00 -7.81 -7.73
CA LEU A 42 3.03 -7.25 -8.61
C LEU A 42 4.42 -7.79 -8.26
N LEU A 43 4.76 -7.81 -6.97
CA LEU A 43 6.05 -8.34 -6.50
C LEU A 43 6.18 -9.85 -6.77
N GLU A 44 5.10 -10.62 -6.61
CA GLU A 44 5.05 -12.06 -6.93
C GLU A 44 5.22 -12.34 -8.43
N ALA A 45 4.75 -11.42 -9.29
CA ALA A 45 5.00 -11.46 -10.73
C ALA A 45 6.44 -11.05 -11.10
N GLY A 46 7.25 -10.59 -10.15
CA GLY A 46 8.63 -10.16 -10.38
C GLY A 46 8.74 -8.71 -10.87
N ILE A 47 7.72 -7.89 -10.64
CA ILE A 47 7.73 -6.45 -10.94
C ILE A 47 8.19 -5.71 -9.69
N ASP A 48 9.24 -4.90 -9.79
CA ASP A 48 9.68 -4.06 -8.66
C ASP A 48 8.64 -2.95 -8.41
N VAL A 49 8.40 -2.61 -7.14
CA VAL A 49 7.40 -1.59 -6.77
C VAL A 49 8.04 -0.49 -5.93
N ILE A 50 7.77 0.76 -6.31
CA ILE A 50 8.02 1.95 -5.49
C ILE A 50 6.67 2.49 -5.05
N SER A 51 6.50 2.69 -3.74
CA SER A 51 5.23 3.12 -3.17
C SER A 51 5.42 4.18 -2.09
N THR A 52 4.31 4.84 -1.73
CA THR A 52 4.26 5.85 -0.67
C THR A 52 3.32 5.38 0.44
N VAL A 53 3.62 5.76 1.67
CA VAL A 53 2.73 5.52 2.82
C VAL A 53 2.98 6.60 3.86
N ASN A 54 1.89 7.12 4.44
CA ASN A 54 2.00 7.98 5.62
C ASN A 54 2.09 7.12 6.88
N ILE A 55 2.96 7.50 7.81
CA ILE A 55 3.23 6.76 9.05
C ILE A 55 1.96 6.48 9.88
N GLN A 56 0.94 7.34 9.75
CA GLN A 56 -0.34 7.19 10.45
C GLN A 56 -1.13 5.94 10.06
N HIS A 57 -0.82 5.33 8.91
CA HIS A 57 -1.52 4.14 8.42
C HIS A 57 -0.84 2.83 8.84
N ILE A 58 0.28 2.89 9.56
CA ILE A 58 0.94 1.69 10.07
C ILE A 58 0.09 1.12 11.20
N GLU A 59 -0.27 -0.16 11.09
CA GLU A 59 -1.20 -0.80 12.01
C GLU A 59 -0.79 -0.68 13.48
N SER A 60 0.50 -0.88 13.79
CA SER A 60 1.03 -0.72 15.15
C SER A 60 0.97 0.69 15.73
N LEU A 61 0.72 1.71 14.89
CA LEU A 61 0.66 3.12 15.31
C LEU A 61 -0.76 3.66 15.43
N ASN A 62 -1.77 2.90 15.02
CA ASN A 62 -3.17 3.35 15.00
C ASN A 62 -3.65 3.88 16.35
N ASP A 63 -3.43 3.13 17.43
CA ASP A 63 -3.90 3.51 18.78
C ASP A 63 -3.30 4.86 19.23
N VAL A 64 -2.02 5.07 18.93
CA VAL A 64 -1.31 6.31 19.29
C VAL A 64 -1.82 7.47 18.44
N VAL A 65 -2.01 7.25 17.13
CA VAL A 65 -2.54 8.26 16.20
C VAL A 65 -3.96 8.66 16.57
N GLU A 66 -4.83 7.70 16.89
CA GLU A 66 -6.20 7.97 17.33
C GLU A 66 -6.22 8.75 18.65
N GLN A 67 -5.34 8.40 19.61
CA GLN A 67 -5.23 9.14 20.86
C GLN A 67 -4.82 10.61 20.66
N ILE A 68 -3.96 10.90 19.69
CA ILE A 68 -3.47 12.25 19.40
C ILE A 68 -4.46 13.05 18.56
N THR A 69 -5.02 12.44 17.52
CA THR A 69 -5.85 13.13 16.51
C THR A 69 -7.34 13.08 16.85
N GLY A 70 -7.78 12.15 17.68
CA GLY A 70 -9.18 11.83 17.93
C GLY A 70 -9.90 11.18 16.74
N VAL A 71 -9.17 10.79 15.69
CA VAL A 71 -9.74 10.21 14.47
C VAL A 71 -9.27 8.76 14.31
N PRO A 72 -10.20 7.77 14.27
CA PRO A 72 -9.84 6.39 14.02
C PRO A 72 -9.37 6.21 12.58
N GLN A 73 -8.26 5.50 12.41
CA GLN A 73 -7.71 5.18 11.10
C GLN A 73 -8.45 3.98 10.51
N ARG A 74 -9.08 4.16 9.34
CA ARG A 74 -9.81 3.08 8.63
C ARG A 74 -8.98 2.41 7.56
N GLU A 75 -7.94 3.09 7.10
CA GLU A 75 -7.02 2.60 6.10
C GLU A 75 -5.69 2.31 6.77
N THR A 76 -5.31 1.03 6.75
CA THR A 76 -4.15 0.53 7.47
C THR A 76 -3.32 -0.39 6.58
N VAL A 77 -2.04 -0.46 6.89
CA VAL A 77 -1.07 -1.40 6.31
C VAL A 77 -0.46 -2.20 7.46
N PRO A 78 -0.44 -3.54 7.38
CA PRO A 78 0.26 -4.35 8.36
C PRO A 78 1.74 -4.02 8.41
N ASP A 79 2.32 -3.95 9.60
CA ASP A 79 3.76 -3.72 9.80
C ASP A 79 4.64 -4.68 8.97
N THR A 80 4.16 -5.91 8.76
CA THR A 80 4.86 -6.94 8.00
C THR A 80 5.10 -6.55 6.54
N VAL A 81 4.18 -5.80 5.91
CA VAL A 81 4.34 -5.30 4.54
C VAL A 81 5.55 -4.36 4.46
N LEU A 82 5.65 -3.43 5.42
CA LEU A 82 6.78 -2.49 5.48
C LEU A 82 8.09 -3.18 5.84
N ARG A 83 8.06 -4.18 6.73
CA ARG A 83 9.25 -4.95 7.11
C ARG A 83 9.81 -5.80 5.96
N ARG A 84 8.99 -6.13 4.96
CA ARG A 84 9.41 -6.85 3.76
C ARG A 84 10.02 -5.94 2.69
N ALA A 85 9.85 -4.62 2.81
CA ALA A 85 10.44 -3.68 1.87
C ALA A 85 11.97 -3.78 1.90
N SER A 86 12.59 -3.82 0.71
CA SER A 86 14.05 -3.86 0.57
C SER A 86 14.71 -2.54 0.98
N GLN A 87 13.99 -1.43 0.83
CA GLN A 87 14.40 -0.09 1.20
C GLN A 87 13.20 0.70 1.72
N VAL A 88 13.44 1.52 2.74
CA VAL A 88 12.48 2.47 3.29
C VAL A 88 13.19 3.81 3.42
N GLU A 89 12.67 4.83 2.74
CA GLU A 89 13.14 6.21 2.86
C GLU A 89 12.11 7.02 3.64
N VAL A 90 12.56 7.68 4.71
CA VAL A 90 11.72 8.57 5.52
C VAL A 90 11.84 9.97 4.94
N VAL A 91 10.69 10.59 4.67
CA VAL A 91 10.57 11.96 4.17
C VAL A 91 9.89 12.81 5.24
N ASP A 92 10.52 13.93 5.64
CA ASP A 92 10.06 14.90 6.64
C ASP A 92 9.93 16.30 6.01
#